data_AF-A0A183NVH7-F1
#
_entry.id   AF-A0A183NVH7-F1
#
_cell.length_a   1.000
_cell.length_b   1.000
_cell.length_c   1.000
_cell.angle_alpha   90.00
_cell.angle_beta   90.00
_cell.angle_gamma   90.00
#
_symmetry.space_group_name_H-M   'P 1'
#
loop_
_entity.id
_entity.type
_entity.pdbx_description
1 polymer ?
#
loop_
_entity_poly.entity_id
_entity_poly.type
_entity_poly.pdbx_seq_one_letter_code
_entity_poly.pdbx_strand_id
1 'polypeptide(L)'
;DEEAERQRLIPSPQLSYDGTQQPYGSFSPPDPVTNEPQSDINTMMTNIIKVAENQVVDAGATDYNPLDSQEHIERSRYYAESIARQPLGPPPLPVFLPRTFGNPASIIDAPLVEIAEINEIRQLAKENAVFVHEMTTQEKDDLIAHFSQA
;
A
#
# COMPACT_ATOMS: atom_id res chain seq x y z
N ASP A 1 17.53 30.79 -15.10
CA ASP A 1 17.02 30.60 -13.73
C ASP A 1 16.71 29.13 -13.40
N GLU A 2 17.68 28.24 -13.62
CA GLU A 2 17.58 26.83 -13.18
C GLU A 2 17.67 26.68 -11.66
N GLU A 3 18.29 27.65 -10.96
CA GLU A 3 18.37 27.70 -9.50
C GLU A 3 16.98 27.84 -8.83
N ALA A 4 16.05 28.54 -9.48
CA ALA A 4 14.71 28.81 -8.94
C ALA A 4 13.76 27.60 -9.09
N GLU A 5 13.92 26.80 -10.14
CA GLU A 5 13.15 25.56 -10.30
C GLU A 5 13.60 24.46 -9.31
N ARG A 6 14.90 24.42 -8.97
CA ARG A 6 15.44 23.47 -7.98
C ARG A 6 14.94 23.70 -6.56
N GLN A 7 14.54 24.92 -6.21
CA GLN A 7 13.96 25.23 -4.90
C GLN A 7 12.47 24.87 -4.79
N ARG A 8 11.77 24.68 -5.92
CA ARG A 8 10.36 24.25 -5.94
C ARG A 8 10.17 22.76 -5.66
N LEU A 9 11.27 22.01 -5.65
CA LEU A 9 11.33 20.58 -5.34
C LEU A 9 11.59 20.29 -3.85
N ILE A 10 11.70 21.33 -2.99
CA ILE A 10 11.84 21.15 -1.54
C ILE A 10 10.43 21.11 -0.93
N PRO A 11 9.97 19.97 -0.41
CA PRO A 11 8.67 19.90 0.25
C PRO A 11 8.74 20.63 1.60
N SER A 12 7.89 21.64 1.79
CA SER A 12 7.64 22.26 3.10
C SER A 12 7.11 21.21 4.09
N PRO A 13 7.71 21.03 5.28
CA PRO A 13 7.26 20.05 6.24
C PRO A 13 6.15 20.65 7.12
N GLN A 14 4.94 20.80 6.60
CA GLN A 14 3.75 21.10 7.39
C GLN A 14 2.51 20.48 6.74
N LEU A 15 2.45 19.15 6.75
CA LEU A 15 1.23 18.38 6.53
C LEU A 15 1.21 17.26 7.57
N SER A 16 0.55 17.54 8.69
CA SER A 16 0.25 16.60 9.76
C SER A 16 -0.72 15.55 9.23
N TYR A 17 -0.18 14.42 8.77
CA TYR A 17 -0.93 13.22 8.48
C TYR A 17 -0.81 12.29 9.69
N ASP A 18 -1.89 12.15 10.46
CA ASP A 18 -1.97 11.21 11.58
C ASP A 18 -2.21 9.81 11.03
N GLY A 19 -1.13 9.21 10.54
CA GLY A 19 -1.02 7.80 10.20
C GLY A 19 0.13 7.26 11.02
N THR A 20 -0.12 6.22 11.80
CA THR A 20 0.82 5.56 12.73
C THR A 20 2.15 5.18 12.08
N GLN A 21 3.07 6.14 11.99
CA GLN A 21 4.48 5.92 11.73
C GLN A 21 5.24 6.38 12.96
N GLN A 22 5.74 5.42 13.73
CA GLN A 22 6.75 5.66 14.75
C GLN A 22 7.95 6.35 14.09
N PRO A 23 8.36 7.55 14.52
CA PRO A 23 9.50 8.22 13.92
C PRO A 23 10.77 7.43 14.23
N TYR A 24 11.51 7.07 13.19
CA TYR A 24 12.88 6.60 13.31
C TYR A 24 13.66 7.61 14.14
N GLY A 25 14.04 7.19 15.35
CA GLY A 25 14.96 7.94 16.19
C GLY A 25 16.26 8.20 15.44
N SER A 26 16.69 9.45 15.48
CA SER A 26 18.01 9.91 15.05
C SER A 26 19.10 8.97 15.56
N PHE A 27 19.75 8.23 14.66
CA PHE A 27 21.00 7.55 14.97
C PHE A 27 22.10 8.61 15.10
N SER A 28 22.38 9.05 16.33
CA SER A 28 23.71 9.58 16.63
C SER A 28 24.72 8.42 16.49
N PRO A 29 25.85 8.62 15.81
CA PRO A 29 26.91 7.61 15.82
C PRO A 29 27.34 7.40 17.28
N PRO A 30 27.49 6.16 17.76
CA PRO A 30 28.04 5.95 19.09
C PRO A 30 29.49 6.48 19.10
N ASP A 31 29.80 7.32 20.09
CA ASP A 31 31.18 7.65 20.44
C ASP A 31 32.00 6.35 20.58
N PRO A 32 33.30 6.34 20.20
CA PRO A 32 34.12 5.15 20.28
C PRO A 32 34.47 4.89 21.75
N VAL A 33 33.52 4.34 22.50
CA VAL A 33 33.79 3.77 23.80
C VAL A 33 34.45 2.42 23.53
N THR A 34 35.77 2.43 23.59
CA THR A 34 36.63 1.26 23.80
C THR A 34 36.12 0.48 25.01
N ASN A 35 35.21 -0.44 24.75
CA ASN A 35 34.88 -1.63 25.51
C ASN A 35 33.92 -2.41 24.62
N GLU A 36 34.45 -3.36 23.85
CA GLU A 36 33.61 -4.38 23.23
C GLU A 36 32.76 -4.99 24.36
N PRO A 37 31.41 -4.89 24.33
CA PRO A 37 30.65 -5.87 25.06
C PRO A 37 30.99 -7.16 24.35
N GLN A 38 31.66 -8.07 25.05
CA GLN A 38 31.88 -9.44 24.61
C GLN A 38 30.49 -10.04 24.45
N SER A 39 29.85 -9.78 23.31
CA SER A 39 28.50 -10.21 23.02
C SER A 39 28.60 -11.72 23.01
N ASP A 40 27.95 -12.37 23.96
CA ASP A 40 27.96 -13.82 24.09
C ASP A 40 27.68 -14.40 22.71
N ILE A 41 28.65 -15.13 22.16
CA ILE A 41 28.61 -15.69 20.81
C ILE A 41 27.29 -16.46 20.63
N ASN A 42 26.78 -17.06 21.71
CA ASN A 42 25.50 -17.74 21.73
C ASN A 42 24.30 -16.80 21.46
N THR A 43 24.32 -15.57 21.97
CA THR A 43 23.28 -14.55 21.71
C THR A 43 23.32 -14.08 20.27
N MET A 44 24.52 -13.83 19.74
CA MET A 44 24.70 -13.43 18.34
C MET A 44 24.21 -14.53 17.39
N MET A 45 24.63 -15.77 17.62
CA MET A 45 24.19 -16.94 16.85
C MET A 45 22.67 -17.14 16.93
N THR A 46 22.08 -17.00 18.11
CA THR A 46 20.62 -17.09 18.28
C THR A 46 19.88 -16.03 17.47
N ASN A 47 20.40 -14.79 17.43
CA ASN A 47 19.79 -13.72 16.65
C ASN A 47 19.90 -13.99 15.14
N ILE A 48 21.05 -14.48 14.67
CA ILE A 48 21.24 -14.87 13.27
C ILE A 48 20.25 -15.96 12.87
N ILE A 49 20.09 -17.00 13.70
CA ILE A 49 19.15 -18.10 13.44
C ILE A 49 17.72 -17.57 13.38
N LYS A 50 17.28 -16.75 14.34
CA LYS A 50 15.93 -16.16 14.33
C LYS A 50 15.66 -15.28 13.11
N VAL A 51 16.66 -14.53 12.66
CA VAL A 51 16.55 -13.71 11.45
C VAL A 51 16.41 -14.60 10.22
N ALA A 52 17.21 -15.67 10.12
CA ALA A 52 17.11 -16.63 9.03
C ALA A 52 15.76 -17.37 9.02
N GLU A 53 15.27 -17.83 10.18
CA GLU A 53 13.96 -18.48 10.34
C GLU A 53 12.81 -17.61 9.82
N ASN A 54 12.86 -16.30 10.05
CA ASN A 54 11.84 -15.36 9.57
C ASN A 54 11.98 -14.94 8.11
N GLN A 55 13.11 -15.25 7.45
CA GLN A 55 13.38 -14.89 6.05
C GLN A 55 13.21 -16.06 5.07
N VAL A 56 13.27 -17.30 5.57
CA VAL A 56 13.07 -18.50 4.76
C VAL A 56 11.57 -18.79 4.65
N VAL A 57 11.11 -19.15 3.45
CA VAL A 57 9.74 -19.58 3.20
C VAL A 57 9.69 -21.11 3.22
N ASP A 58 8.82 -21.68 4.04
CA ASP A 58 8.54 -23.11 4.04
C ASP A 58 7.69 -23.47 2.83
N ALA A 59 8.33 -24.09 1.82
CA ALA A 59 7.66 -24.54 0.60
C ALA A 59 6.72 -25.75 0.82
N GLY A 60 6.77 -26.38 2.00
CA GLY A 60 5.95 -27.52 2.39
C GLY A 60 4.77 -27.18 3.32
N ALA A 61 4.59 -25.91 3.68
CA ALA A 61 3.48 -25.47 4.54
C ALA A 61 2.13 -25.43 3.79
N THR A 62 1.73 -26.55 3.19
CA THR A 62 0.46 -26.72 2.47
C THR A 62 -0.65 -27.32 3.34
N ASP A 63 -0.29 -27.83 4.52
CA ASP A 63 -1.24 -28.48 5.40
C ASP A 63 -2.15 -27.43 6.02
N TYR A 64 -3.45 -27.52 5.73
CA TYR A 64 -4.47 -26.85 6.50
C TYR A 64 -4.26 -27.26 7.96
N ASN A 65 -3.88 -26.30 8.80
CA ASN A 65 -3.75 -26.49 10.24
C ASN A 65 -5.08 -26.06 10.89
N PRO A 66 -6.10 -26.94 10.95
CA PRO A 66 -7.27 -26.62 11.75
C PRO A 66 -6.78 -26.47 13.18
N LEU A 67 -7.05 -25.32 13.77
CA LEU A 67 -6.99 -25.21 15.23
C LEU A 67 -7.82 -26.35 15.80
N ASP A 68 -7.33 -26.96 16.88
CA ASP A 68 -8.15 -27.91 17.63
C ASP A 68 -9.49 -27.22 17.97
N SER A 69 -10.59 -27.97 17.91
CA SER A 69 -11.94 -27.40 18.08
C SER A 69 -12.05 -26.62 19.39
N GLN A 70 -11.42 -27.15 20.46
CA GLN A 70 -11.38 -26.50 21.76
C GLN A 70 -10.56 -25.20 21.74
N GLU A 71 -9.37 -25.23 21.12
CA GLU A 71 -8.49 -24.07 20.99
C GLU A 71 -9.18 -22.95 20.19
N HIS A 72 -9.91 -23.28 19.12
CA HIS A 72 -10.70 -22.34 18.36
C HIS A 72 -11.81 -21.68 19.21
N ILE A 73 -12.54 -22.47 20.00
CA ILE A 73 -13.60 -21.97 20.89
C ILE A 73 -13.02 -21.06 21.97
N GLU A 74 -11.92 -21.46 22.61
CA GLU A 74 -11.30 -20.65 23.66
C GLU A 74 -10.72 -19.34 23.11
N ARG A 75 -10.06 -19.41 21.95
CA ARG A 75 -9.48 -18.24 21.30
C ARG A 75 -10.55 -17.26 20.79
N SER A 76 -11.64 -17.76 20.22
CA SER A 76 -12.77 -16.92 19.81
C SER A 76 -13.42 -16.22 21.00
N ARG A 77 -13.61 -16.93 22.14
CA ARG A 77 -14.10 -16.33 23.38
C ARG A 77 -13.15 -15.24 23.88
N TYR A 78 -11.84 -15.51 23.91
CA TYR A 78 -10.83 -14.55 24.33
C TYR A 78 -10.87 -13.26 23.50
N TYR A 79 -10.97 -13.37 22.16
CA TYR A 79 -11.06 -12.18 21.30
C TYR A 79 -12.38 -11.43 21.48
N ALA A 80 -13.51 -12.14 21.61
CA ALA A 80 -14.79 -11.51 21.87
C ALA A 80 -14.78 -10.72 23.20
N GLU A 81 -14.23 -11.30 24.27
CA GLU A 81 -14.08 -10.64 25.56
C GLU A 81 -13.11 -9.46 25.50
N SER A 82 -12.00 -9.60 24.78
CA SER A 82 -11.01 -8.54 24.62
C SER A 82 -11.58 -7.33 23.86
N ILE A 83 -12.32 -7.58 22.77
CA ILE A 83 -12.99 -6.52 22.00
C ILE A 83 -14.11 -5.88 22.82
N ALA A 84 -14.89 -6.66 23.57
CA ALA A 84 -15.98 -6.14 24.40
C ALA A 84 -15.49 -5.24 25.55
N ARG A 85 -14.27 -5.48 26.05
CA ARG A 85 -13.64 -4.68 27.11
C ARG A 85 -12.88 -3.46 26.57
N GLN A 86 -12.56 -3.45 25.28
CA GLN A 86 -11.96 -2.29 24.65
C GLN A 86 -13.01 -1.18 24.58
N PRO A 87 -12.69 0.06 25.00
CA PRO A 87 -13.58 1.19 24.78
C PRO A 87 -13.74 1.35 23.26
N LEU A 88 -14.89 0.93 22.75
CA LEU A 88 -15.26 1.18 21.38
C LEU A 88 -15.34 2.70 21.24
N GLY A 89 -14.53 3.26 20.32
CA GLY A 89 -14.67 4.64 19.91
C GLY A 89 -16.09 4.93 19.43
N PRO A 90 -16.41 6.19 19.07
CA PRO A 90 -17.73 6.49 18.54
C PRO A 90 -18.05 5.49 17.40
N PRO A 91 -19.26 4.89 17.40
CA PRO A 91 -19.61 3.94 16.35
C PRO A 91 -19.38 4.63 15.01
N PRO A 92 -18.86 3.92 14.00
CA PRO A 92 -18.72 4.50 12.67
C PRO A 92 -20.09 5.03 12.26
N LEU A 93 -20.21 6.36 12.17
CA LEU A 93 -21.45 6.98 11.73
C LEU A 93 -21.74 6.46 10.31
N PRO A 94 -23.01 6.19 9.97
CA PRO A 94 -23.36 5.86 8.60
C PRO A 94 -22.79 6.94 7.69
N VAL A 95 -22.09 6.52 6.63
CA VAL A 95 -21.50 7.44 5.66
C VAL A 95 -22.65 8.15 4.97
N PHE A 96 -22.96 9.37 5.41
CA PHE A 96 -23.88 10.24 4.70
C PHE A 96 -23.18 10.81 3.47
N LEU A 97 -23.83 10.70 2.32
CA LEU A 97 -23.34 11.39 1.13
C LEU A 97 -23.32 12.89 1.42
N PRO A 98 -22.22 13.60 1.08
CA PRO A 98 -22.13 15.02 1.30
C PRO A 98 -23.25 15.71 0.53
N ARG A 99 -23.97 16.62 1.19
CA ARG A 99 -24.97 17.45 0.53
C ARG A 99 -24.24 18.44 -0.37
N THR A 100 -24.22 18.16 -1.67
CA THR A 100 -23.50 18.98 -2.65
C THR A 100 -24.20 20.31 -2.94
N PHE A 101 -25.51 20.42 -2.70
CA PHE A 101 -26.28 21.65 -2.97
C PHE A 101 -27.40 21.92 -1.96
N GLY A 102 -27.62 23.22 -1.67
CA GLY A 102 -28.69 23.69 -0.78
C GLY A 102 -30.08 23.64 -1.41
N ASN A 103 -30.19 23.93 -2.72
CA ASN A 103 -31.44 23.93 -3.48
C ASN A 103 -31.35 22.98 -4.69
N PRO A 104 -32.02 21.81 -4.67
CA PRO A 104 -31.95 20.86 -5.78
C PRO A 104 -32.66 21.35 -7.05
N ALA A 105 -33.68 22.23 -6.94
CA ALA A 105 -34.39 22.76 -8.10
C ALA A 105 -33.44 23.56 -9.03
N SER A 106 -32.54 24.34 -8.45
CA SER A 106 -31.55 25.11 -9.21
C SER A 106 -30.57 24.27 -10.02
N ILE A 107 -30.38 22.98 -9.68
CA ILE A 107 -29.53 22.07 -10.47
C ILE A 107 -30.29 21.59 -11.70
N ILE A 108 -31.57 21.27 -11.52
CA ILE A 108 -32.42 20.76 -12.61
C ILE A 108 -32.64 21.86 -13.66
N ASP A 109 -32.75 23.10 -13.21
CA ASP A 109 -32.90 24.27 -14.07
C ASP A 109 -31.57 24.81 -14.63
N ALA A 110 -30.43 24.23 -14.22
CA ALA A 110 -29.13 24.67 -14.69
C ALA A 110 -28.96 24.37 -16.20
N PRO A 111 -28.17 25.17 -16.93
CA PRO A 111 -27.84 24.88 -18.32
C PRO A 111 -27.27 23.47 -18.47
N LEU A 112 -27.73 22.76 -19.50
CA LEU A 112 -27.19 21.46 -19.84
C LEU A 112 -25.81 21.60 -20.49
N VAL A 113 -25.00 20.55 -20.35
CA VAL A 113 -23.71 20.40 -21.05
C VAL A 113 -23.95 20.53 -22.56
N GLU A 114 -23.09 21.29 -23.24
CA GLU A 114 -23.25 21.53 -24.67
C GLU A 114 -22.90 20.29 -25.50
N ILE A 115 -23.60 20.10 -26.62
CA ILE A 115 -23.33 18.97 -27.52
C ILE A 115 -21.90 19.02 -28.08
N ALA A 116 -21.34 20.22 -28.24
CA ALA A 116 -19.95 20.41 -28.66
C ALA A 116 -18.97 19.79 -27.66
N GLU A 117 -19.15 20.07 -26.37
CA GLU A 117 -18.33 19.50 -25.28
C GLU A 117 -18.46 17.97 -25.25
N ILE A 118 -19.68 17.44 -25.41
CA ILE A 118 -19.90 15.98 -25.48
C ILE A 118 -19.17 15.36 -26.68
N ASN A 119 -19.16 16.04 -27.83
CA ASN A 119 -18.48 15.56 -29.03
C ASN A 119 -16.96 15.60 -28.89
N GLU A 120 -16.41 16.65 -28.26
CA GLU A 120 -14.99 16.77 -27.95
C GLU A 120 -14.54 15.62 -27.03
N ILE A 121 -15.26 15.38 -25.93
CA ILE A 121 -14.97 14.27 -25.01
C ILE A 121 -15.03 12.93 -25.73
N ARG A 122 -16.02 12.74 -26.63
CA ARG A 122 -16.13 11.52 -27.43
C ARG A 122 -14.95 11.34 -28.36
N GLN A 123 -14.48 12.41 -28.98
CA GLN A 123 -13.34 12.35 -29.88
C GLN A 123 -12.05 12.02 -29.12
N LEU A 124 -11.80 12.70 -27.99
CA LEU A 124 -10.68 12.42 -27.12
C LEU A 124 -10.68 10.97 -26.63
N ALA A 125 -11.85 10.43 -26.25
CA ALA A 125 -11.98 9.04 -25.83
C ALA A 125 -11.63 8.05 -26.95
N LYS A 126 -11.99 8.35 -28.21
CA LYS A 126 -11.62 7.52 -29.37
C LYS A 126 -10.11 7.53 -29.62
N GLU A 127 -9.50 8.70 -29.56
CA GLU A 127 -8.04 8.84 -29.73
C GLU A 127 -7.29 8.07 -28.65
N ASN A 128 -7.70 8.19 -27.38
CA ASN A 128 -7.13 7.43 -26.27
C ASN A 128 -7.31 5.92 -26.42
N ALA A 129 -8.44 5.46 -26.95
CA ALA A 129 -8.66 4.03 -27.20
C ALA A 129 -7.67 3.46 -28.24
N VAL A 130 -7.30 4.25 -29.26
CA VAL A 130 -6.27 3.86 -30.23
C VAL A 130 -4.92 3.69 -29.54
N PHE A 131 -4.50 4.65 -28.72
CA PHE A 131 -3.23 4.56 -27.98
C PHE A 131 -3.16 3.33 -27.07
N VAL A 132 -4.24 3.02 -26.33
CA VAL A 132 -4.30 1.81 -25.49
C VAL A 132 -4.18 0.54 -26.34
N HIS A 133 -4.80 0.51 -27.53
CA HIS A 133 -4.66 -0.62 -28.45
C HIS A 133 -3.23 -0.79 -28.98
N GLU A 134 -2.53 0.32 -29.23
CA GLU A 134 -1.14 0.32 -29.68
C GLU A 134 -0.15 -0.06 -28.57
N MET A 135 -0.53 0.01 -27.29
CA MET A 135 0.27 -0.49 -26.16
C MET A 135 0.36 -2.03 -26.07
N THR A 136 0.07 -2.75 -27.16
CA THR A 136 0.25 -4.20 -27.24
C THR A 136 1.73 -4.57 -27.30
N THR A 137 2.04 -5.83 -27.04
CA THR A 137 3.42 -6.32 -27.14
C THR A 137 3.92 -6.17 -28.56
N GLN A 138 4.98 -5.40 -28.75
CA GLN A 138 5.75 -5.31 -29.99
C GLN A 138 6.09 -6.72 -30.49
N GLU A 139 5.93 -6.98 -31.80
CA GLU A 139 6.41 -8.22 -32.41
C GLU A 139 7.89 -8.39 -32.05
N LYS A 140 8.19 -9.41 -31.25
CA LYS A 140 9.57 -9.82 -30.96
C LYS A 140 9.98 -10.81 -32.03
N ASP A 141 11.21 -10.69 -32.52
CA ASP A 141 11.86 -11.77 -33.27
C ASP A 141 11.66 -13.10 -32.52
N ASP A 142 11.50 -14.20 -33.27
CA ASP A 142 11.28 -15.53 -32.71
C ASP A 142 12.32 -15.82 -31.61
N LEU A 143 11.85 -15.85 -30.36
CA LEU A 143 12.70 -16.16 -29.19
C LEU A 143 13.19 -17.61 -29.21
N ILE A 144 12.62 -18.44 -30.10
CA ILE A 144 12.90 -19.86 -30.25
C ILE A 144 13.48 -20.08 -31.65
N ALA A 145 14.80 -20.24 -31.74
CA ALA A 145 15.43 -20.69 -32.97
C ALA A 145 15.22 -22.20 -33.14
N HIS A 146 14.54 -22.61 -34.21
CA HIS A 146 14.45 -24.03 -34.58
C HIS A 146 15.74 -24.46 -35.30
N PHE A 147 16.53 -25.32 -34.67
CA PHE A 147 17.68 -25.94 -35.31
C PHE A 147 17.19 -27.06 -36.25
N SER A 148 17.42 -26.89 -37.55
CA SER A 148 17.27 -27.98 -38.51
C SER A 148 18.44 -28.95 -38.37
N GLN A 149 18.16 -30.20 -37.98
CA GLN A 149 19.10 -31.31 -38.03
C GLN A 149 19.37 -31.65 -39.51
N ALA A 150 20.65 -31.59 -39.90
CA ALA A 150 21.15 -32.11 -41.17
C ALA A 150 21.31 -33.63 -41.13
#